data_AF-A0A955RN62-F1
#
_entry.id   AF-A0A955RN62-F1
#
_cell.length_a   1.000
_cell.length_b   1.000
_cell.length_c   1.000
_cell.angle_alpha   90.00
_cell.angle_beta   90.00
_cell.angle_gamma   90.00
#
_symmetry.space_group_name_H-M   'P 1'
#
loop_
_entity.id
_entity.type
_entity.pdbx_description
1 polymer ?
#
loop_
_entity_poly.entity_id
_entity_poly.type
_entity_poly.pdbx_seq_one_letter_code
_entity_poly.pdbx_strand_id
1 'polypeptide(L)'
;KYINSAGQENEWMATGFSPRKQALTLYIMPGYGMSKDLLKKLGKHSTGKACLYIKKLADVDEQILRQLIKNGFDKINGQTIKY
;
A
#
# COMPACT_ATOMS: atom_id res chain seq x y z
N LYS A 1 4.79 12.84 -2.20
CA LYS A 1 3.99 13.78 -3.04
C LYS A 1 3.66 13.09 -4.37
N TYR A 2 2.62 13.51 -5.08
CA TYR A 2 2.36 12.99 -6.42
C TYR A 2 1.89 14.08 -7.40
N ILE A 3 2.14 13.87 -8.68
CA ILE A 3 1.65 14.72 -9.78
C ILE A 3 0.52 13.97 -10.48
N ASN A 4 -0.64 14.61 -10.61
CA ASN A 4 -1.80 14.05 -11.30
C ASN A 4 -1.73 14.26 -12.82
N SER A 5 -2.71 13.74 -13.57
CA SER A 5 -2.79 13.87 -15.02
C SER A 5 -2.95 15.32 -15.52
N ALA A 6 -3.38 16.25 -14.66
CA ALA A 6 -3.44 17.68 -14.95
C ALA A 6 -2.13 18.42 -14.64
N GLY A 7 -1.08 17.71 -14.21
CA GLY A 7 0.22 18.30 -13.86
C GLY A 7 0.27 18.94 -12.48
N GLN A 8 -0.77 18.78 -11.66
CA GLN A 8 -0.84 19.38 -10.33
C GLN A 8 -0.11 18.50 -9.31
N GLU A 9 0.79 19.10 -8.54
CA GLU A 9 1.42 18.46 -7.39
C GLU A 9 0.46 18.44 -6.20
N ASN A 10 0.36 17.27 -5.57
CA ASN A 10 -0.51 17.01 -4.43
C ASN A 10 0.28 16.32 -3.32
N GLU A 11 -0.05 16.64 -2.08
CA GLU A 11 0.46 15.93 -0.91
C GLU A 11 -0.36 14.67 -0.66
N TRP A 12 0.33 13.60 -0.32
CA TRP A 12 -0.28 12.33 0.04
C TRP A 12 0.64 11.59 0.98
N MET A 13 0.03 10.80 1.87
CA MET A 13 0.78 9.97 2.80
C MET A 13 1.57 8.88 2.06
N ALA A 14 2.73 8.53 2.60
CA ALA A 14 3.50 7.44 2.04
C ALA A 14 2.83 6.09 2.28
N THR A 15 2.38 5.91 3.51
CA THR A 15 1.57 4.79 3.96
C THR A 15 0.52 5.28 4.93
N GLY A 16 -0.63 4.62 4.99
CA GLY A 16 -1.64 4.87 6.02
C GLY A 16 -2.70 3.80 6.01
N PHE A 17 -3.67 3.89 6.93
CA PHE A 17 -4.73 2.90 7.02
C PHE A 17 -6.07 3.54 7.36
N SER A 18 -7.14 2.85 6.98
CA SER A 18 -8.51 3.22 7.28
C SER A 18 -9.26 1.98 7.76
N PRO A 19 -9.76 1.97 9.01
CA PRO A 19 -10.67 0.93 9.46
C PRO A 19 -12.03 1.15 8.79
N ARG A 20 -12.45 0.21 7.93
CA ARG A 20 -13.75 0.26 7.27
C ARG A 20 -14.62 -0.90 7.75
N LYS A 21 -15.93 -0.75 7.61
CA LYS A 21 -16.92 -1.76 8.05
C LYS A 21 -16.63 -3.18 7.54
N GLN A 22 -16.12 -3.32 6.31
CA GLN A 22 -15.90 -4.63 5.67
C GLN A 22 -14.45 -5.14 5.80
N ALA A 23 -13.47 -4.23 5.93
CA ALA A 23 -12.05 -4.57 5.93
C ALA A 23 -11.19 -3.42 6.46
N LEU A 24 -10.05 -3.75 7.06
CA LEU A 24 -8.93 -2.83 7.23
C LEU A 24 -8.34 -2.54 5.83
N THR A 25 -8.31 -1.27 5.46
CA THR A 25 -7.68 -0.82 4.21
C THR A 25 -6.32 -0.21 4.54
N LEU A 26 -5.24 -0.79 4.02
CA LEU A 26 -3.92 -0.19 4.05
C LEU A 26 -3.63 0.45 2.70
N TYR A 27 -3.10 1.67 2.72
CA TYR A 27 -2.61 2.38 1.56
C TYR A 27 -1.08 2.32 1.60
N ILE A 28 -0.48 1.74 0.57
CA ILE A 28 0.97 1.58 0.46
C ILE A 28 1.36 2.08 -0.94
N MET A 29 1.92 3.27 -1.01
CA MET A 29 2.28 3.93 -2.26
C MET A 29 3.66 3.44 -2.76
N PRO A 30 3.92 3.39 -4.09
CA PRO A 30 3.01 3.69 -5.19
C PRO A 30 2.02 2.55 -5.51
N GLY A 31 2.12 1.42 -4.82
CA GLY A 31 1.39 0.18 -5.08
C GLY A 31 2.31 -1.04 -5.16
N TYR A 32 1.77 -2.18 -5.58
CA TYR A 32 2.39 -3.50 -5.36
C TYR A 32 3.10 -4.11 -6.56
N GLY A 33 3.41 -3.31 -7.58
CA GLY A 33 3.97 -3.82 -8.84
C GLY A 33 5.21 -4.71 -8.68
N MET A 34 6.09 -4.40 -7.72
CA MET A 34 7.32 -5.17 -7.42
C MET A 34 7.20 -6.12 -6.22
N SER A 35 6.05 -6.14 -5.55
CA SER A 35 5.83 -6.93 -4.33
C SER A 35 4.85 -8.08 -4.55
N LYS A 36 4.63 -8.49 -5.81
CA LYS A 36 3.67 -9.56 -6.15
C LYS A 36 3.99 -10.88 -5.44
N ASP A 37 5.27 -11.21 -5.26
CA ASP A 37 5.65 -12.46 -4.59
C ASP A 37 5.48 -12.39 -3.07
N LEU A 38 5.63 -11.20 -2.46
CA LEU A 38 5.27 -10.99 -1.06
C LEU A 38 3.76 -11.07 -0.87
N LEU A 39 2.97 -10.49 -1.78
CA LEU A 39 1.50 -10.60 -1.72
C LEU A 39 1.04 -12.06 -1.77
N LYS A 40 1.62 -12.91 -2.63
CA LYS A 40 1.30 -14.35 -2.66
C LYS A 40 1.53 -15.06 -1.32
N LYS A 41 2.50 -14.59 -0.53
CA LYS A 41 2.86 -15.15 0.79
C LYS A 41 2.08 -14.52 1.94
N LEU A 42 1.37 -13.42 1.70
CA LEU A 42 0.76 -12.61 2.75
C LEU A 42 -0.39 -13.32 3.47
N GLY A 43 -1.15 -14.18 2.81
CA GLY A 43 -2.38 -14.78 3.36
C GLY A 43 -3.64 -14.21 2.71
N LYS A 44 -4.79 -14.18 3.42
CA LYS A 44 -6.06 -13.77 2.80
C LYS A 44 -6.15 -12.24 2.71
N HIS A 45 -6.12 -11.74 1.48
CA HIS A 45 -6.22 -10.32 1.20
C HIS A 45 -6.82 -10.09 -0.19
N SER A 46 -7.18 -8.84 -0.47
CA SER A 46 -7.39 -8.37 -1.84
C SER A 46 -6.68 -7.04 -2.06
N THR A 47 -6.46 -6.65 -3.32
CA THR A 47 -5.72 -5.44 -3.68
C THR A 47 -6.49 -4.58 -4.67
N GLY A 48 -6.40 -3.26 -4.54
CA GLY A 48 -6.65 -2.32 -5.63
C GLY A 48 -5.34 -1.77 -6.20
N LYS A 49 -5.35 -0.54 -6.72
CA LYS A 49 -4.13 0.07 -7.32
C LYS A 49 -3.00 0.24 -6.29
N ALA A 50 -3.29 0.90 -5.17
CA ALA A 50 -2.35 1.12 -4.06
C ALA A 50 -2.93 0.70 -2.69
N CYS A 51 -4.13 0.11 -2.68
CA CYS A 51 -4.81 -0.33 -1.47
C CYS A 51 -4.70 -1.86 -1.29
N LEU A 52 -4.49 -2.27 -0.05
CA LEU A 52 -4.49 -3.65 0.43
C LEU A 52 -5.64 -3.79 1.43
N TYR A 53 -6.51 -4.76 1.20
CA TYR A 53 -7.68 -5.01 2.02
C TYR A 53 -7.49 -6.29 2.82
N ILE A 54 -7.62 -6.18 4.14
CA ILE A 54 -7.45 -7.28 5.09
C ILE A 54 -8.68 -7.32 6.00
N LYS A 55 -9.38 -8.45 6.06
CA LYS A 55 -10.57 -8.59 6.93
C LYS A 55 -10.19 -8.73 8.40
N LYS A 56 -9.16 -9.53 8.69
CA LYS A 56 -8.62 -9.76 10.04
C LYS A 56 -7.11 -9.83 9.95
N LEU A 57 -6.39 -9.21 10.90
CA LEU A 57 -4.93 -9.30 10.95
C LEU A 57 -4.43 -10.74 11.15
N ALA A 58 -5.22 -11.58 11.83
CA ALA A 58 -4.91 -12.99 12.00
C ALA A 58 -4.98 -13.82 10.69
N ASP A 59 -5.58 -13.29 9.63
CA ASP A 59 -5.63 -13.97 8.32
C ASP A 59 -4.37 -13.69 7.46
N VAL A 60 -3.42 -12.89 7.97
CA VAL A 60 -2.21 -12.50 7.25
C VAL A 60 -0.94 -12.72 8.06
N ASP A 61 0.16 -12.93 7.36
CA ASP A 61 1.51 -12.97 7.93
C ASP A 61 2.00 -11.56 8.25
N GLU A 62 2.23 -11.29 9.54
CA GLU A 62 2.65 -9.97 10.02
C GLU A 62 4.06 -9.58 9.51
N GLN A 63 4.98 -10.53 9.36
CA GLN A 63 6.33 -10.24 8.88
C GLN A 63 6.29 -9.83 7.40
N ILE A 64 5.50 -10.54 6.58
CA ILE A 64 5.29 -10.18 5.18
C ILE A 64 4.58 -8.83 5.07
N LEU A 65 3.58 -8.57 5.92
CA LEU A 65 2.89 -7.27 5.96
C LEU A 65 3.85 -6.12 6.26
N ARG A 66 4.72 -6.28 7.26
CA ARG A 66 5.75 -5.30 7.61
C ARG A 66 6.71 -5.04 6.44
N GLN A 67 7.12 -6.10 5.75
CA GLN A 67 8.02 -5.98 4.60
C GLN A 67 7.34 -5.25 3.44
N LEU A 68 6.06 -5.48 3.18
CA LEU A 68 5.28 -4.74 2.18
C LEU A 68 5.22 -3.25 2.50
N ILE A 69 4.91 -2.89 3.75
CA ILE A 69 4.85 -1.49 4.21
C ILE A 69 6.22 -0.83 4.05
N LYS A 70 7.29 -1.49 4.49
CA LYS A 70 8.66 -0.97 4.39
C LYS A 70 9.06 -0.74 2.93
N ASN A 71 8.85 -1.72 2.06
CA ASN A 71 9.21 -1.62 0.64
C ASN A 71 8.46 -0.48 -0.06
N GLY A 72 7.19 -0.26 0.29
CA GLY A 72 6.41 0.87 -0.23
C GLY A 72 6.95 2.19 0.25
N PHE A 73 7.14 2.34 1.57
CA PHE A 73 7.66 3.56 2.18
C PHE A 73 9.03 3.95 1.62
N ASP A 74 9.99 3.02 1.60
CA ASP A 74 11.36 3.27 1.10
C ASP A 74 11.37 3.76 -0.36
N LYS A 75 10.40 3.29 -1.17
CA LYS A 75 10.30 3.67 -2.57
C LYS A 75 9.93 5.12 -2.80
N ILE A 76 9.26 5.75 -1.84
CA ILE A 76 8.67 7.08 -2.05
C ILE A 76 9.11 8.08 -1.01
N ASN A 77 9.86 7.65 0.01
CA ASN A 77 10.42 8.52 1.01
C ASN A 77 11.31 9.58 0.33
N GLY A 78 10.90 10.85 0.41
CA GLY A 78 11.56 11.96 -0.27
C GLY A 78 11.35 12.04 -1.79
N GLN A 79 10.48 11.22 -2.38
CA GLN A 79 10.23 11.22 -3.83
C GLN A 79 8.85 11.78 -4.21
N THR A 80 8.76 12.37 -5.39
CA THR A 80 7.51 12.75 -6.04
C THR A 80 7.17 11.74 -7.12
N ILE A 81 5.98 11.14 -7.03
CA ILE A 81 5.51 10.12 -7.96
C ILE A 81 4.69 10.80 -9.06
N LYS A 82 4.95 10.47 -10.33
CA LYS A 82 4.13 10.96 -11.45
C LYS A 82 3.18 9.86 -11.90
N TYR A 83 1.88 10.16 -11.91
CA TYR A 83 0.82 9.26 -12.36
C TYR A 83 0.27 9.68 -13.71
#